data_AF-A0A285FVG0-F1
#
_entry.id   AF-A0A285FVG0-F1
#
_cell.length_a   1.000
_cell.length_b   1.000
_cell.length_c   1.000
_cell.angle_alpha   90.00
_cell.angle_beta   90.00
_cell.angle_gamma   90.00
#
_symmetry.space_group_name_H-M   'P 1'
#
loop_
_entity.id
_entity.type
_entity.pdbx_description
1 polymer ?
#
loop_
_entity_poly.entity_id
_entity_poly.type
_entity_poly.pdbx_seq_one_letter_code
_entity_poly.pdbx_strand_id
1 'polypeptide(L)'
;MRAMRRLALHVAVALTVAALFAAAAAWPAWHAFAGDLPTDERMHALAGMVVEGSEKGTDISRVDHVAGSSYGDDVAGGSNPLLGVDDYGPGFAETSFGAAKTDLTAARQRLEADGWRVGADGDGLTAANDDWRLTFRPTDGEGSDAVLKVQRAAPIAALALTALAWIAGLVIGWRAAGRFDNPLGLAALVFLALNTLSVTGSLLEDAIAVRGTGPFPLPWDFAFFYGARPFVVFGLALTALTLIFGGRARAVHSSGTDRPSARS
;
A
#
# COMPACT_ATOMS: atom_id res chain seq x y z
N MET A 1 19.66 7.08 -30.60
CA MET A 1 18.42 7.65 -30.03
C MET A 1 17.20 6.72 -30.10
N ARG A 2 16.81 6.15 -31.25
CA ARG A 2 15.61 5.27 -31.36
C ARG A 2 15.65 4.02 -30.46
N ALA A 3 16.82 3.37 -30.32
CA ALA A 3 16.99 2.20 -29.46
C ALA A 3 16.78 2.54 -27.97
N MET A 4 17.35 3.65 -27.49
CA MET A 4 17.18 4.12 -26.11
C MET A 4 15.73 4.47 -25.79
N ARG A 5 15.02 5.15 -26.69
CA ARG A 5 13.59 5.45 -26.52
C ARG A 5 12.75 4.17 -26.42
N ARG A 6 13.03 3.17 -27.25
CA ARG A 6 12.33 1.86 -27.19
C ARG A 6 12.59 1.16 -25.87
N LEU A 7 13.84 1.13 -25.42
CA LEU A 7 14.20 0.52 -24.14
C LEU A 7 13.49 1.22 -22.98
N ALA A 8 13.50 2.56 -22.93
CA ALA A 8 12.83 3.34 -21.89
C ALA A 8 11.32 3.03 -21.84
N LEU A 9 10.66 2.93 -23.00
CA LEU A 9 9.25 2.54 -23.07
C LEU A 9 9.02 1.12 -22.53
N HIS A 10 9.89 0.15 -22.87
CA HIS A 10 9.74 -1.22 -22.38
C HIS A 10 9.90 -1.29 -20.86
N VAL A 11 10.89 -0.59 -20.32
CA VAL A 11 11.12 -0.49 -18.88
C VAL A 11 9.92 0.16 -18.18
N ALA A 12 9.43 1.28 -18.70
CA ALA A 12 8.27 1.97 -18.12
C ALA A 12 7.03 1.08 -18.09
N VAL A 13 6.69 0.42 -19.21
CA VAL A 13 5.54 -0.48 -19.28
C VAL A 13 5.73 -1.70 -18.37
N ALA A 14 6.92 -2.30 -18.35
CA ALA A 14 7.22 -3.43 -17.48
C ALA A 14 7.01 -3.07 -16.01
N LEU A 15 7.57 -1.95 -15.55
CA LEU A 15 7.42 -1.48 -14.17
C LEU A 15 5.97 -1.15 -13.82
N THR A 16 5.26 -0.45 -14.71
CA THR A 16 3.84 -0.11 -14.46
C THR A 16 2.97 -1.35 -14.35
N VAL A 17 3.13 -2.33 -15.26
CA VAL A 17 2.36 -3.59 -15.18
C VAL A 17 2.76 -4.40 -13.94
N ALA A 18 4.05 -4.43 -13.59
CA ALA A 18 4.54 -5.05 -12.36
C ALA A 18 3.90 -4.45 -11.11
N ALA A 19 3.85 -3.11 -11.01
CA ALA A 19 3.20 -2.41 -9.91
C ALA A 19 1.70 -2.72 -9.81
N LEU A 20 0.99 -2.77 -10.94
CA LEU A 20 -0.44 -3.12 -10.94
C LEU A 20 -0.68 -4.56 -10.47
N PHE A 21 0.13 -5.51 -10.92
CA PHE A 21 0.03 -6.91 -10.51
C PHE A 21 0.37 -7.09 -9.03
N ALA A 22 1.41 -6.39 -8.55
CA ALA A 22 1.77 -6.38 -7.15
C ALA A 22 0.61 -5.86 -6.28
N ALA A 23 0.07 -4.68 -6.58
CA ALA A 23 -1.04 -4.11 -5.83
C ALA A 23 -2.28 -5.03 -5.84
N ALA A 24 -2.62 -5.60 -7.01
CA ALA A 24 -3.76 -6.49 -7.17
C ALA A 24 -3.61 -7.83 -6.43
N ALA A 25 -2.39 -8.35 -6.29
CA ALA A 25 -2.10 -9.60 -5.59
C ALA A 25 -1.89 -9.40 -4.08
N ALA A 26 -1.27 -8.29 -3.69
CA ALA A 26 -1.01 -7.94 -2.30
C ALA A 26 -2.30 -7.90 -1.48
N TRP A 27 -3.33 -7.29 -2.06
CA TRP A 27 -4.63 -7.16 -1.44
C TRP A 27 -5.26 -8.48 -0.94
N PRO A 28 -5.59 -9.45 -1.81
CA PRO A 28 -6.17 -10.72 -1.37
C PRO A 28 -5.17 -11.55 -0.55
N ALA A 29 -3.86 -11.42 -0.81
CA ALA A 29 -2.87 -12.15 -0.04
C ALA A 29 -2.82 -11.69 1.42
N TRP A 30 -2.92 -10.39 1.67
CA TRP A 30 -3.04 -9.87 3.03
C TRP A 30 -4.30 -10.35 3.73
N HIS A 31 -5.45 -10.34 3.05
CA HIS A 31 -6.67 -10.92 3.61
C HIS A 31 -6.56 -12.41 3.95
N ALA A 32 -5.77 -13.17 3.19
CA ALA A 32 -5.62 -14.61 3.39
C ALA A 32 -4.59 -14.98 4.48
N PHE A 33 -3.58 -14.15 4.71
CA PHE A 33 -2.42 -14.51 5.52
C PHE A 33 -2.17 -13.58 6.72
N ALA A 34 -2.87 -12.45 6.85
CA ALA A 34 -2.67 -11.56 7.98
C ALA A 34 -3.30 -12.15 9.25
N GLY A 35 -2.56 -12.09 10.35
CA GLY A 35 -3.04 -12.55 11.66
C GLY A 35 -4.20 -11.69 12.18
N ASP A 36 -4.90 -12.21 13.18
CA ASP A 36 -5.98 -11.47 13.83
C ASP A 36 -5.45 -10.24 14.58
N LEU A 37 -6.27 -9.19 14.69
CA LEU A 37 -5.94 -8.07 15.57
C LEU A 37 -6.01 -8.52 17.05
N PRO A 38 -5.22 -7.91 17.96
CA PRO A 38 -5.23 -8.27 19.38
C PRO A 38 -6.61 -8.12 19.99
N THR A 39 -7.08 -9.03 20.83
CA THR A 39 -8.39 -8.91 21.55
C THR A 39 -8.42 -7.69 22.47
N ASP A 40 -9.60 -7.29 22.98
CA ASP A 40 -9.72 -6.14 23.89
C ASP A 40 -8.90 -6.36 25.16
N GLU A 41 -8.97 -7.57 25.73
CA GLU A 41 -8.13 -7.97 26.87
C GLU A 41 -6.64 -7.81 26.57
N ARG A 42 -6.20 -8.23 25.37
CA ARG A 42 -4.79 -8.09 24.97
C ARG A 42 -4.41 -6.63 24.74
N MET A 43 -5.31 -5.83 24.18
CA MET A 43 -5.12 -4.39 24.02
C MET A 43 -5.00 -3.67 25.37
N HIS A 44 -5.82 -4.01 26.36
CA HIS A 44 -5.70 -3.47 27.72
C HIS A 44 -4.39 -3.90 28.39
N ALA A 45 -3.95 -5.14 28.19
CA ALA A 45 -2.64 -5.58 28.68
C ALA A 45 -1.49 -4.80 28.01
N LEU A 46 -1.55 -4.58 26.69
CA LEU A 46 -0.58 -3.77 25.96
C LEU A 46 -0.61 -2.30 26.41
N ALA A 47 -1.79 -1.75 26.64
CA ALA A 47 -1.97 -0.43 27.22
C ALA A 47 -1.29 -0.33 28.58
N GLY A 48 -1.52 -1.29 29.48
CA GLY A 48 -0.86 -1.35 30.80
C GLY A 48 0.66 -1.42 30.73
N MET A 49 1.20 -2.15 29.74
CA MET A 49 2.65 -2.22 29.48
C MET A 49 3.25 -0.91 28.96
N VAL A 50 2.47 -0.10 28.24
CA VAL A 50 2.93 1.19 27.70
C VAL A 50 2.69 2.30 28.71
N VAL A 51 1.44 2.48 29.15
CA VAL A 51 0.98 3.47 30.12
C VAL A 51 0.55 2.76 31.40
N GLU A 52 1.32 2.92 32.48
CA GLU A 52 1.03 2.27 33.76
C GLU A 52 -0.34 2.68 34.31
N GLY A 53 -1.13 1.71 34.79
CA GLY A 53 -2.46 1.94 35.34
C GLY A 53 -3.61 2.07 34.32
N SER A 54 -3.33 1.96 33.01
CA SER A 54 -4.33 2.11 31.95
C SER A 54 -5.13 0.84 31.62
N GLU A 55 -4.94 -0.24 32.39
CA GLU A 55 -5.50 -1.59 32.13
C GLU A 55 -7.04 -1.69 32.22
N LYS A 56 -7.74 -0.68 32.74
CA LYS A 56 -9.14 -0.82 33.20
C LYS A 56 -10.17 0.14 32.61
N GLY A 57 -9.87 0.96 31.60
CA GLY A 57 -10.85 1.98 31.22
C GLY A 57 -10.56 2.82 29.98
N THR A 58 -10.16 2.21 28.88
CA THR A 58 -10.03 2.93 27.61
C THR A 58 -10.88 2.29 26.52
N ASP A 59 -11.66 3.10 25.81
CA ASP A 59 -12.42 2.60 24.67
C ASP A 59 -11.44 2.17 23.56
N ILE A 60 -11.63 0.96 23.04
CA ILE A 60 -10.81 0.42 21.97
C ILE A 60 -11.58 0.58 20.67
N SER A 61 -11.01 1.37 19.76
CA SER A 61 -11.49 1.47 18.38
C SER A 61 -10.80 0.39 17.53
N ARG A 62 -11.58 -0.29 16.69
CA ARG A 62 -11.08 -1.35 15.80
C ARG A 62 -11.50 -1.08 14.37
N VAL A 63 -10.51 -1.14 13.47
CA VAL A 63 -10.73 -1.19 12.04
C VAL A 63 -10.13 -2.50 11.55
N ASP A 64 -10.99 -3.51 11.45
CA ASP A 64 -10.58 -4.88 11.12
C ASP A 64 -10.22 -5.05 9.64
N HIS A 65 -10.72 -4.15 8.79
CA HIS A 65 -10.70 -4.37 7.37
C HIS A 65 -9.35 -4.01 6.74
N VAL A 66 -8.88 -4.89 5.85
CA VAL A 66 -7.82 -4.55 4.89
C VAL A 66 -8.37 -3.58 3.81
N ALA A 67 -9.70 -3.56 3.50
CA ALA A 67 -10.48 -2.42 2.92
C ALA A 67 -11.76 -2.17 3.69
N GLY A 68 -12.01 -0.91 4.01
CA GLY A 68 -13.38 -0.46 4.20
C GLY A 68 -13.42 0.83 4.96
N SER A 69 -14.13 1.80 4.39
CA SER A 69 -14.40 3.11 4.97
C SER A 69 -14.74 3.03 6.45
N SER A 70 -13.86 3.54 7.31
CA SER A 70 -14.28 4.08 8.59
C SER A 70 -15.02 5.39 8.36
N TYR A 71 -16.20 5.33 7.76
CA TYR A 71 -17.28 6.31 7.92
C TYR A 71 -18.59 5.64 7.51
N GLY A 72 -19.08 4.79 8.41
CA GLY A 72 -20.50 4.86 8.72
C GLY A 72 -20.69 6.10 9.60
N ASP A 73 -21.47 7.06 9.09
CA ASP A 73 -22.37 7.94 9.84
C ASP A 73 -21.99 9.39 10.24
N ASP A 74 -20.74 9.86 10.29
CA ASP A 74 -20.49 11.23 10.82
C ASP A 74 -20.15 12.34 9.81
N VAL A 75 -20.07 12.06 8.50
CA VAL A 75 -20.00 13.12 7.47
C VAL A 75 -21.15 12.94 6.48
N ALA A 76 -22.06 13.90 6.44
CA ALA A 76 -23.25 13.97 5.57
C ALA A 76 -22.94 14.08 4.05
N GLY A 77 -21.86 13.47 3.56
CA GLY A 77 -21.47 13.43 2.15
C GLY A 77 -20.75 12.13 1.85
N GLY A 78 -21.49 11.17 1.28
CA GLY A 78 -21.04 9.80 1.05
C GLY A 78 -19.68 9.67 0.34
N SER A 79 -18.97 8.60 0.69
CA SER A 79 -17.69 8.24 0.10
C SER A 79 -17.82 8.07 -1.42
N ASN A 80 -17.18 8.95 -2.19
CA ASN A 80 -17.17 8.82 -3.64
C ASN A 80 -16.12 7.76 -4.03
N PRO A 81 -16.52 6.63 -4.64
CA PRO A 81 -15.60 5.54 -4.99
C PRO A 81 -14.57 5.95 -6.06
N LEU A 82 -14.72 7.10 -6.71
CA LEU A 82 -13.72 7.67 -7.61
C LEU A 82 -12.67 8.51 -6.89
N LEU A 83 -13.04 9.14 -5.77
CA LEU A 83 -12.12 9.95 -4.99
C LEU A 83 -11.25 9.06 -4.10
N GLY A 84 -11.81 8.04 -3.46
CA GLY A 84 -11.05 7.20 -2.52
C GLY A 84 -11.22 7.65 -1.08
N VAL A 85 -10.52 7.01 -0.15
CA VAL A 85 -10.49 7.38 1.28
C VAL A 85 -9.09 7.13 1.84
N ASP A 86 -8.77 7.68 3.00
CA ASP A 86 -7.43 7.55 3.61
C ASP A 86 -7.26 6.31 4.50
N ASP A 87 -8.33 5.52 4.70
CA ASP A 87 -8.35 4.42 5.66
C ASP A 87 -8.08 3.04 5.04
N TYR A 88 -7.18 2.94 4.05
CA TYR A 88 -6.79 1.66 3.43
C TYR A 88 -5.49 1.10 4.01
N GLY A 89 -5.54 0.74 5.28
CA GLY A 89 -4.39 0.21 6.03
C GLY A 89 -4.33 -1.32 6.16
N PRO A 90 -3.40 -1.83 6.98
CA PRO A 90 -3.32 -3.26 7.33
C PRO A 90 -4.40 -3.70 8.34
N GLY A 91 -5.32 -2.80 8.69
CA GLY A 91 -6.19 -2.90 9.86
C GLY A 91 -5.46 -2.61 11.17
N PHE A 92 -6.20 -2.11 12.16
CA PHE A 92 -5.64 -1.73 13.45
C PHE A 92 -6.66 -1.79 14.60
N ALA A 93 -6.14 -1.95 15.81
CA ALA A 93 -6.83 -1.63 17.05
C ALA A 93 -6.11 -0.45 17.71
N GLU A 94 -6.83 0.56 18.17
CA GLU A 94 -6.25 1.72 18.83
C GLU A 94 -7.02 2.12 20.07
N THR A 95 -6.29 2.73 20.99
CA THR A 95 -6.82 3.27 22.23
C THR A 95 -6.15 4.61 22.51
N SER A 96 -6.96 5.54 22.99
CA SER A 96 -6.51 6.88 23.36
C SER A 96 -6.42 7.01 24.87
N PHE A 97 -5.46 7.80 25.33
CA PHE A 97 -5.26 8.13 26.74
C PHE A 97 -5.29 9.66 26.88
N GLY A 98 -5.98 10.15 27.91
CA GLY A 98 -5.81 11.55 28.31
C GLY A 98 -4.34 11.85 28.66
N ALA A 99 -3.95 13.13 28.68
CA ALA A 99 -2.58 13.62 28.80
C ALA A 99 -1.66 12.79 29.72
N ALA A 100 -1.00 11.79 29.14
CA ALA A 100 -0.19 10.82 29.86
C ALA A 100 1.30 11.10 29.61
N LYS A 101 1.98 11.67 30.62
CA LYS A 101 3.44 11.64 30.66
C LYS A 101 3.88 10.20 30.94
N THR A 102 4.35 9.52 29.91
CA THR A 102 4.74 8.12 29.98
C THR A 102 6.26 8.00 30.03
N ASP A 103 6.79 7.23 30.96
CA ASP A 103 8.20 6.83 30.92
C ASP A 103 8.39 5.76 29.83
N LEU A 104 8.79 6.23 28.63
CA LEU A 104 9.04 5.36 27.49
C LEU A 104 10.17 4.35 27.74
N THR A 105 11.09 4.62 28.66
CA THR A 105 12.18 3.69 29.00
C THR A 105 11.63 2.49 29.75
N ALA A 106 10.76 2.72 30.74
CA ALA A 106 10.09 1.65 31.47
C ALA A 106 9.11 0.87 30.58
N ALA A 107 8.39 1.55 29.69
CA ALA A 107 7.53 0.90 28.69
C ALA A 107 8.34 -0.04 27.76
N ARG A 108 9.49 0.43 27.27
CA ARG A 108 10.40 -0.35 26.44
C ARG A 108 10.85 -1.63 27.14
N GLN A 109 11.31 -1.54 28.39
CA GLN A 109 11.77 -2.71 29.15
C GLN A 109 10.65 -3.75 29.35
N ARG A 110 9.43 -3.30 29.62
CA ARG A 110 8.27 -4.20 29.78
C ARG A 110 7.91 -4.90 28.47
N LEU A 111 7.90 -4.19 27.35
CA LEU A 111 7.65 -4.77 26.03
C LEU A 111 8.76 -5.74 25.60
N GLU A 112 10.03 -5.39 25.81
CA GLU A 112 11.17 -6.28 25.52
C GLU A 112 11.09 -7.56 26.38
N ALA A 113 10.67 -7.46 27.64
CA ALA A 113 10.45 -8.61 28.51
C ALA A 113 9.28 -9.51 28.06
N ASP A 114 8.25 -8.95 27.41
CA ASP A 114 7.15 -9.68 26.76
C ASP A 114 7.53 -10.21 25.36
N GLY A 115 8.79 -10.08 24.96
CA GLY A 115 9.31 -10.62 23.69
C GLY A 115 9.14 -9.69 22.48
N TRP A 116 8.75 -8.43 22.69
CA TRP A 116 8.67 -7.45 21.60
C TRP A 116 10.05 -6.94 21.20
N ARG A 117 10.22 -6.70 19.90
CA ARG A 117 11.37 -5.95 19.39
C ARG A 117 11.00 -4.47 19.42
N VAL A 118 11.71 -3.65 20.18
CA VAL A 118 11.33 -2.25 20.41
C VAL A 118 12.34 -1.28 19.78
N GLY A 119 11.82 -0.34 18.99
CA GLY A 119 12.54 0.77 18.41
C GLY A 119 12.07 2.11 18.98
N ALA A 120 12.86 3.15 18.77
CA ALA A 120 12.47 4.53 19.08
C ALA A 120 11.96 5.20 17.80
N ASP A 121 10.91 6.02 17.91
CA ASP A 121 10.39 6.83 16.80
C ASP A 121 10.26 8.29 17.25
N GLY A 122 11.37 9.03 17.19
CA GLY A 122 11.43 10.42 17.66
C GLY A 122 10.98 10.53 19.12
N ASP A 123 9.81 11.14 19.31
CA ASP A 123 9.17 11.35 20.61
C ASP A 123 8.28 10.18 21.07
N GLY A 124 8.07 9.17 20.22
CA GLY A 124 7.23 8.00 20.47
C GLY A 124 7.98 6.67 20.59
N LEU A 125 7.20 5.60 20.73
CA LEU A 125 7.67 4.23 20.85
C LEU A 125 7.11 3.38 19.72
N THR A 126 7.97 2.61 19.04
CA THR A 126 7.51 1.59 18.08
C THR A 126 7.96 0.21 18.52
N ALA A 127 7.14 -0.80 18.31
CA ALA A 127 7.51 -2.18 18.62
C ALA A 127 6.91 -3.16 17.60
N ALA A 128 7.52 -4.34 17.48
CA ALA A 128 7.02 -5.41 16.62
C ALA A 128 7.11 -6.76 17.33
N ASN A 129 6.07 -7.58 17.18
CA ASN A 129 5.97 -8.94 17.70
C ASN A 129 5.25 -9.76 16.64
N ASP A 130 5.95 -10.69 15.97
CA ASP A 130 5.50 -11.57 14.88
C ASP A 130 4.35 -11.06 14.00
N ASP A 131 3.10 -11.16 14.48
CA ASP A 131 1.89 -10.78 13.75
C ASP A 131 1.46 -9.30 13.89
N TRP A 132 2.10 -8.54 14.78
CA TRP A 132 1.71 -7.19 15.17
C TRP A 132 2.84 -6.17 15.16
N ARG A 133 2.44 -4.93 14.90
CA ARG A 133 3.25 -3.72 15.12
C ARG A 133 2.52 -2.78 16.03
N LEU A 134 3.25 -2.19 16.95
CA LEU A 134 2.77 -1.26 17.93
C LEU A 134 3.42 0.09 17.66
N THR A 135 2.63 1.15 17.68
CA THR A 135 3.09 2.54 17.68
C THR A 135 2.40 3.25 18.83
N PHE A 136 3.18 3.86 19.71
CA PHE A 136 2.69 4.75 20.75
C PHE A 136 3.21 6.15 20.48
N ARG A 137 2.28 7.10 20.38
CA ARG A 137 2.58 8.52 20.27
C ARG A 137 2.16 9.22 21.56
N PRO A 138 3.11 9.63 22.42
CA PRO A 138 2.77 10.45 23.56
C PRO A 138 2.31 11.84 23.10
N THR A 139 1.73 12.59 24.04
CA THR A 139 1.26 13.95 23.80
C THR A 139 2.18 14.95 24.49
N ASP A 140 2.46 16.05 23.79
CA ASP A 140 3.37 17.10 24.26
C ASP A 140 2.63 18.28 24.94
N GLY A 141 1.28 18.28 24.97
CA GLY A 141 0.51 19.43 25.45
C GLY A 141 -1.01 19.24 25.54
N GLU A 142 -1.68 20.24 26.11
CA GLU A 142 -3.13 20.26 26.35
C GLU A 142 -3.93 20.19 25.03
N GLY A 143 -4.82 19.21 24.91
CA GLY A 143 -5.82 19.12 23.84
C GLY A 143 -5.63 18.00 22.83
N SER A 144 -4.59 17.16 22.95
CA SER A 144 -4.44 15.93 22.16
C SER A 144 -4.18 14.72 23.05
N ASP A 145 -4.89 13.64 22.78
CA ASP A 145 -4.74 12.38 23.51
C ASP A 145 -3.48 11.65 23.05
N ALA A 146 -2.81 10.97 23.98
CA ALA A 146 -1.78 10.00 23.61
C ALA A 146 -2.45 8.78 22.97
N VAL A 147 -1.87 8.22 21.91
CA VAL A 147 -2.50 7.11 21.17
C VAL A 147 -1.58 5.91 21.15
N LEU A 148 -2.11 4.76 21.56
CA LEU A 148 -1.53 3.45 21.33
C LEU A 148 -2.27 2.77 20.18
N LYS A 149 -1.55 2.46 19.10
CA LYS A 149 -2.09 1.81 17.92
C LYS A 149 -1.34 0.50 17.67
N VAL A 150 -2.10 -0.59 17.50
CA VAL A 150 -1.58 -1.91 17.14
C VAL A 150 -2.12 -2.30 15.79
N GLN A 151 -1.23 -2.56 14.84
CA GLN A 151 -1.53 -2.89 13.45
C GLN A 151 -1.07 -4.30 13.14
N ARG A 152 -1.65 -4.94 12.13
CA ARG A 152 -1.13 -6.20 11.60
C ARG A 152 0.25 -5.99 10.99
N ALA A 153 1.19 -6.90 11.28
CA ALA A 153 2.46 -6.97 10.60
C ALA A 153 2.30 -7.59 9.21
N ALA A 154 3.26 -7.30 8.32
CA ALA A 154 3.27 -7.82 6.97
C ALA A 154 3.49 -9.34 6.93
N PRO A 155 2.51 -10.14 6.45
CA PRO A 155 2.66 -11.58 6.40
C PRO A 155 3.71 -11.95 5.34
N ILE A 156 4.68 -12.79 5.70
CA ILE A 156 5.75 -13.21 4.79
C ILE A 156 5.18 -13.84 3.51
N ALA A 157 4.11 -14.64 3.65
CA ALA A 157 3.42 -15.24 2.51
C ALA A 157 2.81 -14.18 1.57
N ALA A 158 2.20 -13.13 2.12
CA ALA A 158 1.63 -12.05 1.33
C ALA A 158 2.70 -11.24 0.58
N LEU A 159 3.83 -10.97 1.23
CA LEU A 159 4.98 -10.32 0.60
C LEU A 159 5.57 -11.16 -0.53
N ALA A 160 5.72 -12.47 -0.32
CA ALA A 160 6.23 -13.38 -1.33
C ALA A 160 5.31 -13.43 -2.57
N LEU A 161 3.98 -13.54 -2.36
CA LEU A 161 3.01 -13.51 -3.45
C LEU A 161 3.00 -12.17 -4.20
N THR A 162 3.13 -11.06 -3.47
CA THR A 162 3.23 -9.73 -4.06
C THR A 162 4.48 -9.61 -4.94
N ALA A 163 5.64 -10.06 -4.45
CA ALA A 163 6.89 -10.05 -5.21
C ALA A 163 6.82 -10.95 -6.46
N LEU A 164 6.22 -12.14 -6.34
CA LEU A 164 6.01 -13.04 -7.48
C LEU A 164 5.07 -12.42 -8.52
N ALA A 165 3.99 -11.78 -8.09
CA ALA A 165 3.07 -11.06 -8.98
C ALA A 165 3.77 -9.89 -9.67
N TRP A 166 4.62 -9.15 -8.96
CA TRP A 166 5.44 -8.08 -9.52
C TRP A 166 6.37 -8.60 -10.62
N ILE A 167 7.10 -9.70 -10.36
CA ILE A 167 7.98 -10.34 -11.35
C ILE A 167 7.19 -10.82 -12.58
N ALA A 168 6.02 -11.42 -12.37
CA ALA A 168 5.14 -11.83 -13.47
C ALA A 168 4.70 -10.61 -14.31
N GLY A 169 4.33 -9.52 -13.64
CA GLY A 169 3.95 -8.28 -14.29
C GLY A 169 5.10 -7.63 -15.08
N LEU A 170 6.35 -7.70 -14.62
CA LEU A 170 7.52 -7.25 -15.40
C LEU A 170 7.60 -7.98 -16.76
N VAL A 171 7.49 -9.31 -16.73
CA VAL A 171 7.58 -10.14 -17.94
C VAL A 171 6.43 -9.85 -18.90
N ILE A 172 5.21 -9.73 -18.37
CA ILE A 172 4.01 -9.41 -19.16
C ILE A 172 4.12 -8.01 -19.77
N GLY A 173 4.46 -7.01 -18.96
CA GLY A 173 4.59 -5.62 -19.39
C GLY A 173 5.70 -5.45 -20.44
N TRP A 174 6.84 -6.10 -20.27
CA TRP A 174 7.92 -6.09 -21.26
C TRP A 174 7.43 -6.59 -22.63
N ARG A 175 6.69 -7.71 -22.65
CA ARG A 175 6.12 -8.27 -23.88
C ARG A 175 5.00 -7.42 -24.47
N ALA A 176 4.27 -6.69 -23.63
CA ALA A 176 3.17 -5.82 -24.04
C ALA A 176 3.61 -4.42 -24.47
N ALA A 177 4.85 -4.00 -24.17
CA ALA A 177 5.35 -2.64 -24.38
C ALA A 177 5.12 -2.08 -25.79
N GLY A 178 5.21 -2.94 -26.81
CA GLY A 178 4.93 -2.55 -28.19
C GLY A 178 3.52 -1.99 -28.41
N ARG A 179 2.53 -2.37 -27.59
CA ARG A 179 1.15 -1.85 -27.66
C ARG A 179 1.02 -0.44 -27.09
N PHE A 180 1.96 0.01 -26.26
CA PHE A 180 1.91 1.32 -25.59
C PHE A 180 2.62 2.44 -26.38
N ASP A 181 3.23 2.14 -27.53
CA ASP A 181 3.84 3.15 -28.41
C ASP A 181 2.76 3.91 -29.22
N ASN A 182 1.83 4.53 -28.51
CA ASN A 182 0.75 5.36 -29.04
C ASN A 182 0.34 6.41 -27.98
N PRO A 183 -0.39 7.48 -28.35
CA PRO A 183 -0.73 8.56 -27.41
C PRO A 183 -1.51 8.10 -26.16
N LEU A 184 -2.46 7.16 -26.30
CA LEU A 184 -3.23 6.63 -25.17
C LEU A 184 -2.34 5.83 -24.21
N GLY A 185 -1.44 5.02 -24.77
CA GLY A 185 -0.49 4.23 -23.98
C GLY A 185 0.49 5.10 -23.21
N LEU A 186 1.02 6.15 -23.85
CA LEU A 186 1.90 7.10 -23.18
C LEU A 186 1.16 7.89 -22.09
N ALA A 187 -0.08 8.33 -22.35
CA ALA A 187 -0.90 8.98 -21.35
C ALA A 187 -1.17 8.05 -20.15
N ALA A 188 -1.50 6.78 -20.39
CA ALA A 188 -1.69 5.79 -19.33
C ALA A 188 -0.46 5.67 -18.42
N LEU A 189 0.74 5.61 -19.00
CA LEU A 189 1.99 5.55 -18.24
C LEU A 189 2.22 6.81 -17.38
N VAL A 190 1.88 7.99 -17.89
CA VAL A 190 1.99 9.24 -17.13
C VAL A 190 1.04 9.24 -15.93
N PHE A 191 -0.23 8.88 -16.14
CA PHE A 191 -1.23 8.81 -15.07
C PHE A 191 -0.88 7.76 -14.00
N LEU A 192 -0.22 6.66 -14.39
CA LEU A 192 0.19 5.59 -13.48
C LEU A 192 1.62 5.75 -12.94
N ALA A 193 2.36 6.80 -13.32
CA ALA A 193 3.77 6.93 -12.99
C ALA A 193 4.00 6.97 -11.46
N LEU A 194 3.25 7.80 -10.74
CA LEU A 194 3.39 7.93 -9.29
C LEU A 194 3.01 6.63 -8.56
N ASN A 195 1.93 5.96 -8.99
CA ASN A 195 1.58 4.65 -8.46
C ASN A 195 2.69 3.62 -8.73
N THR A 196 3.25 3.61 -9.94
CA THR A 196 4.34 2.72 -10.31
C THR A 196 5.55 2.91 -9.39
N LEU A 197 5.93 4.17 -9.16
CA LEU A 197 7.05 4.53 -8.27
C LEU A 197 6.75 4.15 -6.83
N SER A 198 5.56 4.48 -6.32
CA SER A 198 5.14 4.15 -4.96
C SER A 198 5.20 2.64 -4.72
N VAL A 199 4.49 1.83 -5.51
CA VAL A 199 4.43 0.37 -5.33
C VAL A 199 5.80 -0.30 -5.51
N THR A 200 6.59 0.15 -6.49
CA THR A 200 7.93 -0.41 -6.71
C THR A 200 8.87 -0.02 -5.56
N GLY A 201 8.77 1.21 -5.06
CA GLY A 201 9.49 1.67 -3.87
C GLY A 201 9.11 0.86 -2.63
N SER A 202 7.80 0.64 -2.41
CA SER A 202 7.29 -0.17 -1.31
C SER A 202 7.90 -1.57 -1.30
N LEU A 203 7.98 -2.24 -2.45
CA LEU A 203 8.58 -3.58 -2.52
C LEU A 203 10.08 -3.62 -2.18
N LEU A 204 10.80 -2.53 -2.43
CA LEU A 204 12.22 -2.42 -2.09
C LEU A 204 12.41 -2.08 -0.61
N GLU A 205 11.56 -1.21 -0.07
CA GLU A 205 11.56 -0.80 1.34
C GLU A 205 11.05 -1.92 2.26
N ASP A 206 10.03 -2.68 1.84
CA ASP A 206 9.41 -3.76 2.61
C ASP A 206 10.44 -4.79 3.06
N ALA A 207 11.42 -5.17 2.24
CA ALA A 207 12.43 -6.14 2.66
C ALA A 207 13.20 -5.71 3.93
N ILE A 208 13.37 -4.41 4.15
CA ILE A 208 14.02 -3.83 5.34
C ILE A 208 12.99 -3.53 6.42
N ALA A 209 11.87 -2.90 6.04
CA ALA A 209 10.82 -2.45 6.94
C ALA A 209 10.10 -3.62 7.62
N VAL A 210 9.94 -4.77 6.97
CA VAL A 210 9.27 -5.99 7.50
C VAL A 210 9.93 -6.52 8.77
N ARG A 211 11.25 -6.32 8.90
CA ARG A 211 11.99 -6.66 10.12
C ARG A 211 12.16 -5.48 11.07
N GLY A 212 11.78 -4.26 10.67
CA GLY A 212 11.80 -3.08 11.52
C GLY A 212 10.61 -3.02 12.49
N THR A 213 10.62 -1.98 13.33
CA THR A 213 9.55 -1.67 14.28
C THR A 213 8.63 -0.55 13.80
N GLY A 214 9.08 0.28 12.85
CA GLY A 214 8.35 1.43 12.32
C GLY A 214 7.20 1.06 11.36
N PRO A 215 6.57 2.04 10.72
CA PRO A 215 5.58 1.79 9.68
C PRO A 215 6.22 1.05 8.49
N PHE A 216 5.41 0.32 7.74
CA PHE A 216 5.82 -0.34 6.50
C PHE A 216 4.90 0.12 5.37
N PRO A 217 5.42 0.24 4.14
CA PRO A 217 4.62 0.68 3.02
C PRO A 217 3.65 -0.42 2.57
N LEU A 218 2.48 -0.02 2.08
CA LEU A 218 1.46 -0.94 1.57
C LEU A 218 1.38 -0.84 0.05
N PRO A 219 1.60 -1.93 -0.70
CA PRO A 219 1.61 -1.92 -2.17
C PRO A 219 0.30 -1.45 -2.84
N TRP A 220 -0.82 -1.38 -2.12
CA TRP A 220 -2.08 -0.87 -2.66
C TRP A 220 -2.41 0.54 -2.20
N ASP A 221 -1.83 1.03 -1.10
CA ASP A 221 -2.30 2.23 -0.39
C ASP A 221 -2.39 3.47 -1.28
N PHE A 222 -1.36 3.73 -2.08
CA PHE A 222 -1.36 4.84 -3.03
C PHE A 222 -2.47 4.77 -4.09
N ALA A 223 -2.89 3.56 -4.50
CA ALA A 223 -3.99 3.40 -5.44
C ALA A 223 -5.35 3.78 -4.84
N PHE A 224 -5.45 3.81 -3.52
CA PHE A 224 -6.68 4.05 -2.79
C PHE A 224 -6.74 5.43 -2.10
N PHE A 225 -5.59 6.08 -1.90
CA PHE A 225 -5.45 7.45 -1.37
C PHE A 225 -6.28 8.49 -2.15
N TYR A 226 -6.96 9.41 -1.44
CA TYR A 226 -7.98 10.26 -2.06
C TYR A 226 -7.43 11.16 -3.19
N GLY A 227 -6.19 11.64 -3.03
CA GLY A 227 -5.56 12.53 -4.00
C GLY A 227 -5.01 11.81 -5.23
N ALA A 228 -4.76 10.50 -5.13
CA ALA A 228 -4.09 9.72 -6.15
C ALA A 228 -5.05 8.83 -6.96
N ARG A 229 -6.10 8.31 -6.31
CA ARG A 229 -7.03 7.36 -6.91
C ARG A 229 -7.65 7.82 -8.24
N PRO A 230 -8.07 9.09 -8.43
CA PRO A 230 -8.58 9.52 -9.74
C PRO A 230 -7.56 9.29 -10.86
N PHE A 231 -6.29 9.65 -10.64
CA PHE A 231 -5.22 9.44 -11.61
C PHE A 231 -5.00 7.96 -11.90
N VAL A 232 -5.03 7.12 -10.87
CA VAL A 232 -4.89 5.67 -11.02
C VAL A 232 -6.06 5.08 -11.82
N VAL A 233 -7.29 5.45 -11.51
CA VAL A 233 -8.49 4.99 -12.25
C VAL A 233 -8.45 5.42 -13.71
N PHE A 234 -8.11 6.68 -14.00
CA PHE A 234 -7.96 7.15 -15.38
C PHE A 234 -6.82 6.43 -16.11
N GLY A 235 -5.67 6.25 -15.45
CA GLY A 235 -4.54 5.51 -16.00
C GLY A 235 -4.88 4.06 -16.32
N LEU A 236 -5.64 3.39 -15.45
CA LEU A 236 -6.16 2.04 -15.68
C LEU A 236 -7.12 1.99 -16.87
N ALA A 237 -8.05 2.95 -16.97
CA ALA A 237 -8.97 3.04 -18.11
C ALA A 237 -8.21 3.21 -19.44
N LEU A 238 -7.22 4.12 -19.48
CA LEU A 238 -6.38 4.33 -20.66
C LEU A 238 -5.51 3.10 -20.98
N THR A 239 -5.04 2.39 -19.96
CA THR A 239 -4.34 1.11 -20.13
C THR A 239 -5.24 0.07 -20.80
N ALA A 240 -6.47 -0.10 -20.31
CA ALA A 240 -7.44 -1.01 -20.91
C ALA A 240 -7.74 -0.66 -22.37
N LEU A 241 -8.01 0.62 -22.66
CA LEU A 241 -8.21 1.11 -24.03
C LEU A 241 -6.99 0.85 -24.93
N THR A 242 -5.78 1.08 -24.41
CA THR A 242 -4.53 0.81 -25.12
C THR A 242 -4.37 -0.67 -25.47
N LEU A 243 -4.71 -1.57 -24.55
CA LEU A 243 -4.61 -3.00 -24.80
C LEU A 243 -5.65 -3.50 -25.81
N ILE A 244 -6.87 -2.95 -25.78
CA ILE A 244 -7.95 -3.31 -26.71
C ILE A 244 -7.69 -2.77 -28.12
N PHE A 245 -7.31 -1.50 -28.24
CA PHE A 245 -7.24 -0.80 -29.53
C PHE A 245 -5.83 -0.68 -30.11
N GLY A 246 -4.78 -0.70 -29.27
CA GLY A 246 -3.39 -0.50 -29.70
C GLY A 246 -2.84 -1.63 -30.59
N GLY A 247 -3.40 -2.84 -30.51
CA GLY A 247 -3.03 -3.95 -31.39
C GLY A 247 -3.57 -3.83 -32.82
N ARG A 248 -4.72 -3.17 -33.00
CA ARG A 248 -5.40 -3.07 -34.31
C ARG A 248 -4.73 -2.07 -35.25
N ALA A 249 -4.16 -0.99 -34.72
CA ALA A 249 -3.50 0.05 -35.52
C ALA A 249 -2.25 -0.45 -36.26
N ARG A 250 -1.48 -1.40 -35.69
CA ARG A 250 -0.32 -2.00 -36.37
C ARG A 250 -0.70 -2.96 -37.50
N ALA A 251 -1.77 -3.74 -37.33
CA ALA A 251 -2.22 -4.71 -38.33
C ALA A 251 -2.70 -4.04 -39.63
N VAL A 252 -3.38 -2.89 -39.51
CA VAL A 252 -3.88 -2.12 -40.67
C VAL A 252 -2.74 -1.47 -41.46
N HIS A 253 -1.62 -1.13 -40.80
CA HIS A 253 -0.46 -0.51 -41.47
C HIS A 253 0.44 -1.53 -42.18
N SER A 254 0.50 -2.79 -41.71
CA SER A 254 1.25 -3.86 -42.38
C SER A 254 0.54 -4.44 -43.61
N SER A 255 -0.78 -4.30 -43.72
CA SER A 255 -1.55 -4.77 -44.88
C SER A 255 -1.61 -3.79 -46.06
N GLY A 256 -1.05 -2.59 -45.92
CA GLY A 256 -1.11 -1.53 -46.93
C GLY A 256 0.06 -1.47 -47.92
N THR A 257 1.13 -2.25 -47.70
CA THR A 257 2.36 -2.19 -48.50
C THR A 257 2.46 -3.21 -49.63
N ASP A 258 1.53 -4.16 -49.75
CA ASP A 258 1.46 -5.11 -50.86
C ASP A 258 0.43 -4.67 -51.91
N ARG A 259 0.69 -3.54 -52.59
CA ARG A 259 0.05 -3.29 -53.89
C ARG A 259 1.05 -3.66 -54.99
N PRO A 260 0.86 -4.76 -55.72
CA PRO A 260 1.66 -5.01 -56.92
C PRO A 260 1.30 -3.92 -57.93
N SER A 261 2.29 -3.08 -58.28
CA SER A 261 2.19 -2.19 -59.43
C SER A 261 2.16 -3.05 -60.69
N ALA A 262 0.96 -3.40 -61.13
CA ALA A 262 0.72 -3.89 -62.48
C ALA A 262 1.19 -2.78 -63.45
N ARG A 263 2.28 -3.08 -64.16
CA ARG A 263 2.77 -2.28 -65.27
C ARG A 263 1.76 -2.35 -66.41
N SER A 264 1.39 -1.19 -66.94
CA SER A 264 0.87 -1.00 -68.30
C SER A 264 1.74 0.02 -68.99
#